data_AF-A0ABD0T6H6-F1
#
_entry.id   AF-A0ABD0T6H6-F1
#
_cell.length_a   1.000
_cell.length_b   1.000
_cell.length_c   1.000
_cell.angle_alpha   90.00
_cell.angle_beta   90.00
_cell.angle_gamma   90.00
#
_symmetry.space_group_name_H-M   'P 1'
#
loop_
_entity.id
_entity.type
_entity.pdbx_description
1 polymer ?
#
loop_
_entity_poly.entity_id
_entity_poly.type
_entity_poly.pdbx_seq_one_letter_code
_entity_poly.pdbx_strand_id
1 'polypeptide(L)'
;MLTRTLASRALLLRAVKNAADNIKQTKRNAGHGVWTCRMPPPMPSKKVTTLANVLGGLAWWWILWHIATEPEHVYGEWPYVDPSTWTDEELGIPPDSYGPLKK
;
A
#
# COMPACT_ATOMS: atom_id res chain seq x y z
N MET A 1 53.70 32.89 -11.74
CA MET A 1 53.61 32.51 -10.31
C MET A 1 52.19 32.57 -9.71
N LEU A 2 51.23 33.27 -10.34
CA LEU A 2 49.83 33.40 -9.87
C LEU A 2 48.95 32.16 -10.04
N THR A 3 49.25 31.27 -10.99
CA THR A 3 48.40 30.08 -11.25
C THR A 3 48.56 29.00 -10.19
N ARG A 4 49.76 28.85 -9.62
CA ARG A 4 50.05 27.90 -8.54
C ARG A 4 49.35 28.28 -7.23
N THR A 5 49.21 29.58 -6.96
CA THR A 5 48.56 30.08 -5.74
C THR A 5 47.04 29.95 -5.82
N LEU A 6 46.44 30.12 -7.00
CA LEU A 6 45.00 29.91 -7.22
C LEU A 6 44.61 28.43 -7.11
N ALA A 7 45.39 27.52 -7.69
CA ALA A 7 45.14 26.08 -7.58
C ALA A 7 45.27 25.56 -6.14
N SER A 8 46.31 26.03 -5.41
CA SER A 8 46.49 25.71 -3.99
C SER A 8 45.32 26.23 -3.14
N ARG A 9 44.85 27.46 -3.39
CA ARG A 9 43.66 28.01 -2.72
C ARG A 9 42.39 27.24 -3.04
N ALA A 10 42.19 26.82 -4.29
CA ALA A 10 41.02 26.02 -4.67
C ALA A 10 41.02 24.64 -3.99
N LEU A 11 42.19 24.00 -3.87
CA LEU A 11 42.34 22.74 -3.15
C LEU A 11 42.09 22.90 -1.65
N LEU A 12 42.58 24.00 -1.05
CA LEU A 12 42.37 24.30 0.37
C LEU A 12 40.88 24.60 0.65
N LEU A 13 40.22 25.40 -0.18
CA LEU A 13 38.78 25.66 -0.07
C LEU A 13 37.96 24.37 -0.21
N ARG A 14 38.36 23.46 -1.12
CA ARG A 14 37.70 22.15 -1.27
C ARG A 14 37.92 21.26 -0.05
N ALA A 15 39.13 21.24 0.51
CA ALA A 15 39.45 20.49 1.72
C ALA A 15 38.68 21.02 2.94
N VAL A 16 38.59 22.34 3.10
CA VAL A 16 37.82 22.99 4.17
C VAL A 16 36.33 22.73 4.02
N LYS A 17 35.79 22.77 2.79
CA LYS A 17 34.39 22.40 2.52
C LYS A 17 34.11 20.96 2.91
N ASN A 18 34.97 20.03 2.49
CA ASN A 18 34.83 18.61 2.84
C ASN A 18 34.96 18.38 4.35
N ALA A 19 35.89 19.06 5.03
CA ALA A 19 36.01 18.99 6.49
C ALA A 19 34.77 19.54 7.19
N ALA A 20 34.22 20.66 6.73
CA ALA A 20 32.97 21.22 7.26
C ALA A 20 31.77 20.29 7.04
N ASP A 21 31.70 19.60 5.91
CA ASP A 21 30.66 18.61 5.64
C ASP A 21 30.81 17.34 6.51
N ASN A 22 32.03 16.97 6.90
CA ASN A 22 32.28 15.89 7.87
C ASN A 22 32.03 16.32 9.33
N ILE A 23 32.19 17.61 9.66
CA ILE A 23 31.87 18.18 10.99
C ILE A 23 30.36 18.29 11.20
N LYS A 24 29.57 18.36 10.13
CA LYS A 24 28.11 18.16 10.20
C LYS A 24 27.86 16.70 10.57
N GLN A 25 27.87 16.42 11.87
CA GLN A 25 27.50 15.14 12.46
C GLN A 25 26.25 14.60 11.75
N THR A 26 26.30 13.37 11.25
CA THR A 26 25.16 12.74 10.57
C THR A 26 23.95 12.87 11.49
N LYS A 27 23.06 13.82 11.17
CA LYS A 27 21.79 13.96 11.86
C LYS A 27 20.97 12.76 11.44
N ARG A 28 21.05 11.69 12.23
CA ARG A 28 20.13 10.57 12.12
C ARG A 28 18.75 11.14 12.41
N ASN A 29 17.99 11.44 11.35
CA ASN A 29 16.55 11.64 11.43
C ASN A 29 15.84 10.31 11.69
N ALA A 30 16.46 9.42 12.47
CA ALA A 30 15.83 8.24 13.03
C ALA A 30 14.96 8.75 14.19
N GLY A 31 13.83 9.35 13.81
CA GLY A 31 12.83 9.87 14.73
C GLY A 31 12.17 8.71 15.46
N HIS A 32 12.79 8.24 16.54
CA HIS A 32 12.00 7.73 17.63
C HIS A 32 11.41 8.95 18.34
N GLY A 33 10.08 9.01 18.43
CA GLY A 33 9.39 10.01 19.24
C GLY A 33 9.90 9.99 20.69
N VAL A 34 9.38 10.90 21.52
CA VAL A 34 9.75 10.91 22.95
C VAL A 34 9.46 9.55 23.55
N TRP A 35 10.48 8.92 24.14
CA TRP A 35 10.33 7.63 24.81
C TRP A 35 9.47 7.81 26.05
N THR A 36 8.37 7.08 26.12
CA THR A 36 7.43 7.09 27.25
C THR A 36 7.29 5.70 27.84
N CYS A 37 7.45 5.57 29.16
CA CYS A 37 7.24 4.31 29.87
C CYS A 37 6.00 4.43 30.76
N ARG A 38 5.04 3.49 30.62
CA ARG A 38 3.79 3.43 31.40
C ARG A 38 2.96 4.72 31.40
N MET A 39 3.10 5.52 30.35
CA MET A 39 2.30 6.73 30.09
C MET A 39 1.96 6.79 28.60
N PRO A 40 0.84 7.41 28.20
CA PRO A 40 0.52 7.57 26.80
C PRO A 40 1.62 8.35 26.07
N PRO A 41 1.94 7.98 24.81
CA PRO A 41 2.91 8.71 24.02
C PRO A 41 2.44 10.15 23.80
N PRO A 42 3.37 11.11 23.62
CA PRO A 42 2.99 12.47 23.27
C PRO A 42 2.18 12.47 21.98
N MET A 43 1.24 13.41 21.86
CA MET A 43 0.43 13.52 20.65
C MET A 43 1.33 13.70 19.41
N PRO A 44 1.02 13.00 18.30
CA PRO A 44 1.78 13.14 17.07
C PRO A 44 1.69 14.58 16.53
N SER A 45 2.64 14.95 15.70
CA SER A 45 2.60 16.25 15.01
C SER A 45 1.29 16.42 14.26
N LYS A 46 0.69 17.62 14.32
CA LYS A 46 -0.55 17.95 13.61
C LYS A 46 -0.50 17.54 12.13
N LYS A 47 0.67 17.66 11.49
CA LYS A 47 0.89 17.25 10.09
C LYS A 47 0.64 15.76 9.88
N VAL A 48 1.12 14.92 10.80
CA VAL A 48 0.95 13.46 10.74
C VAL A 48 -0.51 13.09 10.96
N THR A 49 -1.19 13.71 11.92
CA THR A 49 -2.62 13.49 12.16
C THR A 49 -3.47 13.93 10.97
N THR A 50 -3.21 15.10 10.40
CA THR A 50 -3.92 15.57 9.20
C THR A 50 -3.70 14.64 8.02
N LEU A 51 -2.45 14.21 7.79
CA LEU A 51 -2.15 13.27 6.71
C LEU A 51 -2.86 11.93 6.91
N ALA A 52 -2.86 11.39 8.14
CA ALA A 52 -3.56 10.15 8.46
C ALA A 52 -5.07 10.26 8.18
N ASN A 53 -5.70 11.38 8.56
CA ASN A 53 -7.12 11.61 8.30
C ASN A 53 -7.42 11.76 6.79
N VAL A 54 -6.57 12.46 6.04
CA VAL A 54 -6.74 12.61 4.58
C VAL A 54 -6.60 11.27 3.87
N LEU A 55 -5.59 10.47 4.24
CA LEU A 55 -5.39 9.14 3.66
C LEU A 55 -6.54 8.19 4.02
N GLY A 56 -7.00 8.22 5.26
CA GLY A 56 -8.18 7.45 5.68
C GLY A 56 -9.45 7.85 4.93
N GLY A 57 -9.66 9.17 4.73
CA GLY A 57 -10.77 9.68 3.93
C GLY A 57 -10.67 9.27 2.46
N LEU A 58 -9.48 9.31 1.87
CA LEU A 58 -9.24 8.88 0.49
C LEU A 58 -9.51 7.37 0.31
N ALA A 59 -9.09 6.54 1.26
CA ALA A 59 -9.36 5.10 1.22
C ALA A 59 -10.86 4.81 1.26
N TRP A 60 -11.61 5.46 2.14
CA TRP A 60 -13.07 5.27 2.21
C TRP A 60 -13.79 5.83 1.00
N TRP A 61 -13.38 7.01 0.51
CA TRP A 61 -13.91 7.55 -0.73
C TRP A 61 -13.71 6.59 -1.90
N TRP A 62 -12.51 6.00 -2.03
CA TRP A 62 -12.20 5.03 -3.08
C TRP A 62 -13.08 3.78 -3.00
N ILE A 63 -13.24 3.21 -1.81
CA ILE A 63 -14.10 2.03 -1.60
C ILE A 63 -15.55 2.35 -2.00
N LEU A 64 -16.10 3.44 -1.49
CA LEU A 64 -17.49 3.82 -1.77
C LEU A 64 -17.70 4.17 -3.25
N TRP A 65 -16.72 4.81 -3.87
CA TRP A 65 -16.74 5.09 -5.30
C TRP A 65 -16.81 3.80 -6.13
N HIS A 66 -15.93 2.83 -5.87
CA HIS A 66 -15.92 1.56 -6.63
C HIS A 66 -17.15 0.69 -6.36
N ILE A 67 -17.73 0.73 -5.16
CA ILE A 67 -19.01 0.07 -4.90
C ILE A 67 -20.12 0.69 -5.76
N ALA A 68 -20.10 2.00 -5.99
CA ALA A 68 -21.12 2.68 -6.79
C ALA A 68 -20.92 2.51 -8.30
N THR A 69 -19.67 2.52 -8.79
CA THR A 69 -19.37 2.42 -10.22
C THR A 69 -19.28 0.98 -10.73
N GLU A 70 -18.77 0.06 -9.90
CA GLU A 70 -18.45 -1.32 -10.26
C GLU A 70 -18.95 -2.30 -9.19
N PRO A 71 -20.27 -2.34 -8.89
CA PRO A 71 -20.84 -3.17 -7.82
C PRO A 71 -20.72 -4.68 -8.09
N GLU A 72 -20.47 -5.07 -9.33
CA GLU A 72 -20.36 -6.45 -9.78
C GLU A 72 -19.25 -7.25 -9.08
N HIS A 73 -18.17 -6.59 -8.66
CA HIS A 73 -17.10 -7.23 -7.87
C HIS A 73 -17.57 -7.64 -6.47
N VAL A 74 -18.64 -7.03 -5.95
CA VAL A 74 -19.19 -7.32 -4.63
C VAL A 74 -20.35 -8.32 -4.74
N TYR A 75 -21.26 -8.12 -5.68
CA TYR A 75 -22.47 -8.96 -5.82
C TYR A 75 -22.28 -10.20 -6.70
N GLY A 76 -21.21 -10.25 -7.50
CA GLY A 76 -20.97 -11.27 -8.51
C GLY A 76 -21.38 -10.77 -9.89
N GLU A 77 -20.52 -11.03 -10.88
CA GLU A 77 -20.74 -10.68 -12.29
C GLU A 77 -21.76 -11.59 -12.97
N TRP A 78 -21.86 -12.83 -12.49
CA TRP A 78 -22.61 -13.89 -13.16
C TRP A 78 -23.87 -14.26 -12.38
N PRO A 79 -25.00 -14.49 -13.06
CA PRO A 79 -26.20 -14.97 -12.40
C PRO A 79 -25.96 -16.37 -11.83
N TYR A 80 -26.51 -16.62 -10.65
CA TYR A 80 -26.45 -17.95 -10.04
C TYR A 80 -27.35 -18.91 -10.82
N VAL A 81 -26.77 -20.01 -11.31
CA VAL A 81 -27.50 -21.09 -11.98
C VAL A 81 -27.81 -22.17 -10.95
N ASP A 82 -29.09 -22.41 -10.70
CA ASP A 82 -29.54 -23.46 -9.79
C ASP A 82 -29.38 -24.83 -10.47
N PRO A 83 -28.52 -25.73 -9.95
CA PRO A 83 -28.28 -27.04 -10.56
C PRO A 83 -29.51 -27.95 -10.59
N SER A 84 -30.54 -27.68 -9.77
CA SER A 84 -31.78 -28.45 -9.76
C SER A 84 -32.71 -28.13 -10.94
N THR A 85 -32.46 -27.03 -11.64
CA THR A 85 -33.24 -26.63 -12.83
C THR A 85 -32.82 -27.34 -14.11
N TRP A 86 -31.66 -27.99 -14.09
CA TRP A 86 -31.15 -28.73 -15.23
C TRP A 86 -31.92 -30.03 -15.43
N THR A 87 -32.25 -30.35 -16.68
CA THR A 87 -33.03 -31.55 -16.99
C THR A 87 -32.14 -32.78 -17.03
N ASP A 88 -32.67 -33.94 -16.67
CA ASP A 88 -31.93 -35.22 -16.72
C ASP A 88 -31.36 -35.51 -18.12
N GLU A 89 -32.00 -34.98 -19.18
CA GLU A 89 -31.52 -35.05 -20.57
C GLU A 89 -30.21 -34.26 -20.77
N GLU A 90 -30.10 -33.05 -20.21
CA GLU A 90 -28.89 -32.20 -20.27
C GLU A 90 -27.75 -32.77 -19.42
N LEU A 91 -28.07 -33.42 -18.30
CA LEU A 91 -27.09 -34.12 -17.47
C LEU A 91 -26.68 -35.49 -18.03
N GLY A 92 -27.40 -35.99 -19.05
CA GLY A 92 -27.18 -37.32 -19.61
C GLY A 92 -27.51 -38.45 -18.64
N ILE A 93 -28.45 -38.23 -17.71
CA ILE A 93 -28.90 -39.23 -16.75
C ILE A 93 -30.00 -40.07 -17.42
N PRO A 94 -29.76 -41.35 -17.72
CA PRO A 94 -30.77 -42.19 -18.35
C PRO A 94 -31.88 -42.51 -17.34
N PRO A 95 -33.15 -42.64 -17.80
CA PRO A 95 -34.23 -43.07 -16.92
C PRO A 95 -34.00 -44.52 -16.46
N ASP A 96 -34.40 -44.84 -15.22
CA ASP A 96 -34.28 -46.19 -14.63
C ASP A 96 -34.95 -47.30 -15.46
N SER A 97 -35.83 -46.90 -16.41
CA SER A 97 -36.46 -47.76 -17.40
C SER A 97 -35.51 -48.26 -18.50
N TYR A 98 -34.24 -47.87 -18.52
CA TYR A 98 -33.21 -48.34 -19.45
C TYR A 98 -31.85 -48.41 -18.74
N GLY A 99 -31.45 -49.60 -18.28
CA GLY A 99 -30.15 -49.82 -17.65
C GLY A 99 -30.01 -51.21 -16.99
N PRO A 100 -28.82 -51.55 -16.47
CA PRO A 100 -28.53 -52.84 -15.82
C PRO A 100 -29.28 -53.05 -14.49
N LEU A 101 -29.84 -51.98 -13.91
CA LEU A 101 -30.55 -51.97 -12.63
C LEU A 101 -32.08 -52.10 -12.78
N LYS A 102 -32.57 -52.45 -13.98
CA LYS A 102 -33.99 -52.79 -14.20
C LYS A 102 -34.44 -53.89 -13.23
N LYS A 103 -35.48 -53.61 -12.43
CA LYS A 103 -36.30 -54.65 -11.80
C LYS A 103 -37.48 -55.01 -12.68
#